data_AF-D6X4Y2-F1
#
_entry.id   AF-D6X4Y2-F1
#
_cell.length_a   1.000
_cell.length_b   1.000
_cell.length_c   1.000
_cell.angle_alpha   90.00
_cell.angle_beta   90.00
_cell.angle_gamma   90.00
#
_symmetry.space_group_name_H-M   'P 1'
#
loop_
_entity.id
_entity.type
_entity.pdbx_description
1 polymer ?
#
loop_
_entity_poly.entity_id
_entity_poly.type
_entity_poly.pdbx_seq_one_letter_code
_entity_poly.pdbx_strand_id
1 'polypeptide(L)'
;MRLEIEALKNFPYYYLLKICIDFGYSKIVKCINVVCIIINSSTLFIQVYYVQQHFNKELIFKYGCGMALTIYTIASISVEFLIEKNAKNLVNDATAFVWPVDFCGEKVKKLILKRATVMNKICYFMSAWFALMGIIMLPVWGDHSEWLLCDLLSKEYFETRWKILYFACSCFSFPVVAFSSIRIPGILLCTILQTHMQIILINQKLNQISEQMGNLNNIKLVDDKCYQKRIFEDLRLCVSHHGKIKKWLNKFLKLVQSIMPLYIILGCLNFISLLFFASDGLQNASNILKARLCVVLIVCCLVLSMFAEAGQALSDETSGVFDTLLTCPWYLWDKNNKKVLSIFLSNSFQPDSISVAGITLNYDFAVALLKTSSSYALVLYNMKN
;
A
#
# COMPACT_ATOMS: atom_id res chain seq x y z
N MET A 1 15.22 13.90 18.51
CA MET A 1 14.87 12.47 18.64
C MET A 1 13.81 12.14 19.69
N ARG A 2 13.96 12.41 21.00
CA ARG A 2 12.90 12.08 22.00
C ARG A 2 11.59 12.88 21.83
N LEU A 3 11.66 14.18 21.50
CA LEU A 3 10.49 15.03 21.25
C LEU A 3 9.77 14.70 19.91
N GLU A 4 10.51 14.23 18.91
CA GLU A 4 9.94 13.79 17.62
C GLU A 4 9.16 12.47 17.74
N ILE A 5 9.58 11.58 18.66
CA ILE A 5 8.87 10.32 18.96
C ILE A 5 7.53 10.58 19.67
N GLU A 6 7.42 11.66 20.44
CA GLU A 6 6.21 12.01 21.18
C GLU A 6 5.12 12.63 20.28
N ALA A 7 5.52 13.45 19.32
CA ALA A 7 4.64 13.91 18.24
C ALA A 7 4.13 12.74 17.38
N LEU A 8 4.97 11.74 17.15
CA LEU A 8 4.61 10.54 16.39
C LEU A 8 3.70 9.56 17.14
N LYS A 9 3.79 9.50 18.48
CA LYS A 9 2.86 8.69 19.31
C LYS A 9 1.41 9.15 19.18
N ASN A 10 1.19 10.41 18.81
CA ASN A 10 -0.14 10.93 18.57
C ASN A 10 -0.65 10.64 17.15
N PHE A 11 0.15 10.04 16.25
CA PHE A 11 -0.35 9.60 14.96
C PHE A 11 -1.16 8.31 15.10
N PRO A 12 -2.40 8.28 14.61
CA PRO A 12 -3.25 7.11 14.79
C PRO A 12 -2.79 5.88 14.01
N TYR A 13 -2.02 6.08 12.93
CA TYR A 13 -1.47 5.02 12.08
C TYR A 13 -0.02 4.66 12.42
N TYR A 14 0.47 5.13 13.57
CA TYR A 14 1.87 4.95 14.01
C TYR A 14 2.32 3.49 13.99
N TYR A 15 1.46 2.55 14.42
CA TYR A 15 1.81 1.12 14.44
C TYR A 15 2.10 0.55 13.07
N LEU A 16 1.28 0.89 12.05
CA LEU A 16 1.47 0.38 10.70
C LEU A 16 2.74 0.97 10.08
N LEU A 17 2.99 2.27 10.30
CA LEU A 17 4.23 2.93 9.89
C LEU A 17 5.46 2.29 10.55
N LYS A 18 5.39 2.04 11.86
CA LYS A 18 6.48 1.43 12.64
C LYS A 18 6.79 0.01 12.17
N ILE A 19 5.76 -0.80 11.90
CA ILE A 19 5.93 -2.16 11.41
C ILE A 19 6.52 -2.14 9.98
N CYS A 20 5.96 -1.34 9.07
CA CYS A 20 6.39 -1.36 7.67
C CYS A 20 7.74 -0.68 7.44
N ILE A 21 8.06 0.40 8.17
CA ILE A 21 9.26 1.22 7.97
C ILE A 21 10.32 0.93 9.03
N ASP A 22 10.04 1.14 10.31
CA ASP A 22 11.07 1.03 11.36
C ASP A 22 11.55 -0.42 11.51
N PHE A 23 10.62 -1.36 11.61
CA PHE A 23 10.95 -2.79 11.68
C PHE A 23 11.42 -3.31 10.32
N GLY A 24 10.71 -2.99 9.24
CA GLY A 24 11.04 -3.41 7.88
C GLY A 24 12.45 -2.99 7.40
N TYR A 25 12.93 -1.83 7.81
CA TYR A 25 14.28 -1.34 7.49
C TYR A 25 15.28 -1.45 8.64
N SER A 26 14.99 -2.26 9.65
CA SER A 26 15.94 -2.62 10.70
C SER A 26 17.12 -3.42 10.10
N LYS A 27 18.31 -3.31 10.71
CA LYS A 27 19.50 -4.03 10.24
C LYS A 27 19.28 -5.55 10.17
N ILE A 28 18.51 -6.08 11.12
CA ILE A 28 18.20 -7.52 11.22
C ILE A 28 17.32 -7.94 10.04
N VAL A 29 16.20 -7.26 9.80
CA VAL A 29 15.29 -7.60 8.69
C VAL A 29 15.99 -7.44 7.34
N LYS A 30 16.87 -6.45 7.17
CA LYS A 30 17.70 -6.34 5.96
C LYS A 30 18.59 -7.54 5.74
N CYS A 31 19.31 -7.99 6.78
CA CYS A 31 20.17 -9.16 6.69
C CYS A 31 19.35 -10.39 6.27
N ILE A 32 18.19 -10.59 6.91
CA ILE A 32 17.23 -11.65 6.57
C ILE A 32 16.75 -11.54 5.12
N ASN A 33 16.39 -10.33 4.66
CA ASN A 33 15.93 -10.09 3.29
C ASN A 33 17.02 -10.37 2.24
N VAL A 34 18.28 -10.00 2.50
CA VAL A 34 19.41 -10.32 1.60
C VAL A 34 19.58 -11.84 1.50
N VAL A 35 19.59 -12.53 2.65
CA VAL A 35 19.68 -14.00 2.68
C VAL A 35 18.51 -14.64 1.92
N CYS A 36 17.29 -14.13 2.09
CA CYS A 36 16.11 -14.60 1.37
C CYS A 36 16.19 -14.35 -0.13
N ILE A 37 16.71 -13.20 -0.58
CA ILE A 37 16.93 -12.96 -2.02
C ILE A 37 17.90 -13.99 -2.58
N ILE A 38 19.02 -14.26 -1.90
CA ILE A 38 20.02 -15.23 -2.36
C ILE A 38 19.39 -16.62 -2.48
N ILE A 39 18.73 -17.10 -1.42
CA ILE A 39 18.10 -18.43 -1.38
C ILE A 39 17.04 -18.57 -2.49
N ASN A 40 16.12 -17.60 -2.60
CA ASN A 40 15.03 -17.66 -3.58
C ASN A 40 15.55 -17.51 -5.01
N SER A 41 16.57 -16.66 -5.25
CA SER A 41 17.17 -16.51 -6.57
C SER A 41 17.90 -17.77 -7.00
N SER A 42 18.74 -18.34 -6.12
CA SER A 42 19.41 -19.63 -6.39
C SER A 42 18.40 -20.74 -6.68
N THR A 43 17.33 -20.80 -5.89
CA THR A 43 16.22 -21.74 -6.12
C THR A 43 15.56 -21.54 -7.47
N LEU A 44 15.23 -20.29 -7.83
CA LEU A 44 14.62 -19.98 -9.11
C LEU A 44 15.54 -20.35 -10.29
N PHE A 45 16.85 -20.09 -10.19
CA PHE A 45 17.81 -20.48 -11.22
C PHE A 45 17.85 -22.00 -11.42
N ILE A 46 17.88 -22.79 -10.33
CA ILE A 46 17.85 -24.25 -10.42
C ILE A 46 16.53 -24.72 -11.02
N GLN A 47 15.40 -24.12 -10.63
CA GLN A 47 14.08 -24.44 -11.20
C GLN A 47 14.01 -24.16 -12.70
N VAL A 48 14.49 -23.00 -13.16
CA VAL A 48 14.53 -22.65 -14.58
C VAL A 48 15.44 -23.62 -15.35
N TYR A 49 16.62 -23.94 -14.80
CA TYR A 49 17.53 -24.90 -15.41
C TYR A 49 16.89 -26.30 -15.55
N TYR A 50 16.22 -26.77 -14.50
CA TYR A 50 15.52 -28.06 -14.54
C TYR A 50 14.39 -28.09 -15.56
N VAL A 51 13.56 -27.04 -15.60
CA VAL A 51 12.48 -26.88 -16.59
C VAL A 51 13.03 -26.86 -18.02
N GLN A 52 14.21 -26.28 -18.24
CA GLN A 52 14.87 -26.29 -19.55
C GLN A 52 15.37 -27.69 -19.95
N GLN A 53 15.97 -28.43 -19.02
CA GLN A 53 16.48 -29.79 -19.28
C GLN A 53 15.34 -30.80 -19.49
N HIS A 54 14.29 -30.70 -18.69
CA HIS A 54 13.15 -31.62 -18.67
C HIS A 54 11.87 -30.93 -19.17
N PHE A 55 11.98 -30.20 -20.29
CA PHE A 55 10.88 -29.41 -20.80
C PHE A 55 9.65 -30.28 -21.09
N ASN A 56 8.62 -30.09 -20.28
CA ASN A 56 7.31 -30.69 -20.43
C ASN A 56 6.25 -29.64 -20.09
N LYS A 57 5.20 -29.55 -20.93
CA LYS A 57 4.06 -28.64 -20.70
C LYS A 57 3.42 -28.87 -19.34
N GLU A 58 3.29 -30.13 -18.92
CA GLU A 58 2.72 -30.49 -17.61
C GLU A 58 3.54 -29.95 -16.45
N LEU A 59 4.87 -29.94 -16.58
CA LEU A 59 5.79 -29.41 -15.58
C LEU A 59 5.56 -27.90 -15.39
N ILE A 60 5.42 -27.16 -16.51
CA ILE A 60 5.15 -25.72 -16.49
C ILE A 60 3.77 -25.43 -15.90
N PHE A 61 2.74 -26.20 -16.28
CA PHE A 61 1.39 -25.99 -15.74
C PHE A 61 1.33 -26.28 -14.24
N LYS A 62 2.04 -27.31 -13.76
CA LYS A 62 2.06 -27.68 -12.35
C LYS A 62 2.86 -26.70 -11.48
N TYR A 63 4.06 -26.30 -11.90
CA TYR A 63 4.98 -25.53 -11.05
C TYR A 63 5.09 -24.05 -11.41
N GLY A 64 4.55 -23.63 -12.56
CA GLY A 64 4.66 -22.26 -13.09
C GLY A 64 4.09 -21.20 -12.14
N CYS A 65 2.99 -21.50 -11.45
CA CYS A 65 2.43 -20.60 -10.44
C CYS A 65 3.41 -20.36 -9.27
N GLY A 66 4.06 -21.41 -8.76
CA GLY A 66 5.09 -21.29 -7.73
C GLY A 66 6.32 -20.49 -8.18
N MET A 67 6.74 -20.67 -9.43
CA MET A 67 7.84 -19.90 -10.02
C MET A 67 7.48 -18.41 -10.17
N ALA A 68 6.27 -18.10 -10.66
CA ALA A 68 5.78 -16.73 -10.81
C ALA A 68 5.71 -15.99 -9.47
N LEU A 69 5.23 -16.68 -8.42
CA LEU A 69 5.20 -16.13 -7.06
C LEU A 69 6.61 -15.87 -6.54
N THR A 70 7.55 -16.79 -6.77
CA THR A 70 8.97 -16.60 -6.40
C THR A 70 9.60 -15.40 -7.12
N ILE A 71 9.28 -15.19 -8.40
CA ILE A 71 9.74 -14.00 -9.14
C ILE A 71 9.18 -12.72 -8.51
N TYR A 72 7.89 -12.70 -8.18
CA TYR A 72 7.25 -11.56 -7.52
C TYR A 72 7.87 -11.23 -6.18
N THR A 73 8.22 -12.24 -5.37
CA THR A 73 8.82 -12.02 -4.05
C THR A 73 10.23 -11.49 -4.16
N ILE A 74 11.07 -12.05 -5.04
CA ILE A 74 12.41 -11.53 -5.32
C ILE A 74 12.33 -10.07 -5.78
N ALA A 75 11.44 -9.77 -6.72
CA ALA A 75 11.22 -8.40 -7.20
C ALA A 75 10.76 -7.48 -6.07
N SER A 76 9.83 -7.93 -5.22
CA SER A 76 9.30 -7.13 -4.12
C SER A 76 10.37 -6.79 -3.09
N ILE A 77 11.14 -7.79 -2.63
CA ILE A 77 12.24 -7.58 -1.67
C ILE A 77 13.34 -6.71 -2.29
N SER A 78 13.60 -6.83 -3.59
CA SER A 78 14.58 -5.98 -4.29
C SER A 78 14.14 -4.53 -4.37
N VAL A 79 12.89 -4.27 -4.77
CA VAL A 79 12.32 -2.91 -4.80
C VAL A 79 12.35 -2.28 -3.42
N GLU A 80 11.98 -3.05 -2.40
CA GLU A 80 12.07 -2.68 -1.00
C GLU A 80 13.44 -2.11 -0.59
N PHE A 81 14.54 -2.72 -1.05
CA PHE A 81 15.89 -2.18 -0.82
C PHE A 81 16.14 -0.89 -1.59
N LEU A 82 15.70 -0.81 -2.85
CA LEU A 82 15.90 0.36 -3.71
C LEU A 82 15.19 1.61 -3.16
N ILE A 83 13.99 1.44 -2.62
CA ILE A 83 13.19 2.58 -2.14
C ILE A 83 13.51 3.00 -0.70
N GLU A 84 14.28 2.23 0.06
CA GLU A 84 14.49 2.45 1.49
C GLU A 84 14.89 3.90 1.82
N LYS A 85 15.96 4.38 1.19
CA LYS A 85 16.53 5.71 1.48
C LYS A 85 15.50 6.80 1.21
N ASN A 86 14.79 6.68 0.10
CA ASN A 86 13.76 7.64 -0.29
C ASN A 86 12.55 7.57 0.65
N ALA A 87 12.12 6.36 1.04
CA ALA A 87 11.04 6.16 1.99
C ALA A 87 11.36 6.80 3.36
N LYS A 88 12.57 6.58 3.89
CA LYS A 88 13.03 7.20 5.14
C LYS A 88 13.08 8.73 5.04
N ASN A 89 13.61 9.25 3.93
CA ASN A 89 13.63 10.69 3.69
C ASN A 89 12.22 11.28 3.62
N LEU A 90 11.27 10.60 2.98
CA LEU A 90 9.88 11.05 2.90
C LEU A 90 9.21 11.08 4.28
N VAL A 91 9.46 10.09 5.14
CA VAL A 91 8.94 10.09 6.52
C VAL A 91 9.52 11.25 7.31
N ASN A 92 10.84 11.46 7.23
CA ASN A 92 11.50 12.57 7.92
C ASN A 92 10.98 13.93 7.43
N ASP A 93 10.87 14.11 6.11
CA ASP A 93 10.29 15.32 5.51
C ASP A 93 8.86 15.56 6.03
N ALA A 94 8.03 14.52 6.14
CA ALA A 94 6.67 14.63 6.65
C ALA A 94 6.64 15.12 8.11
N THR A 95 7.47 14.53 8.97
CA THR A 95 7.49 14.89 10.41
C THR A 95 7.80 16.36 10.66
N ALA A 96 8.49 17.04 9.73
CA ALA A 96 8.87 18.44 9.88
C ALA A 96 7.70 19.44 9.70
N PHE A 97 6.60 19.08 9.05
CA PHE A 97 5.51 20.03 8.75
C PHE A 97 4.10 19.56 9.08
N VAL A 98 3.89 18.27 9.34
CA VAL A 98 2.57 17.69 9.60
C VAL A 98 1.98 18.26 10.89
N TRP A 99 0.71 18.68 10.86
CA TRP A 99 0.00 19.19 12.02
C TRP A 99 -0.36 18.06 13.00
N PRO A 100 -0.32 18.35 14.31
CA PRO A 100 -0.73 17.39 15.32
C PRO A 100 -2.25 17.18 15.27
N VAL A 101 -2.71 16.02 15.77
CA VAL A 101 -4.11 15.58 15.66
C VAL A 101 -5.09 16.46 16.45
N ASP A 102 -4.59 17.14 17.48
CA ASP A 102 -5.34 18.06 18.33
C ASP A 102 -5.34 19.51 17.83
N PHE A 103 -4.74 19.79 16.66
CA PHE A 103 -4.60 21.14 16.11
C PHE A 103 -5.94 21.91 16.01
N CYS A 104 -7.05 21.24 15.69
CA CYS A 104 -8.38 21.84 15.60
C CYS A 104 -9.26 21.60 16.85
N GLY A 105 -8.66 21.18 17.97
CA GLY A 105 -9.34 20.92 19.24
C GLY A 105 -9.84 19.48 19.42
N GLU A 106 -10.33 19.20 20.63
CA GLU A 106 -10.62 17.84 21.11
C GLU A 106 -11.75 17.13 20.35
N LYS A 107 -12.74 17.87 19.83
CA LYS A 107 -13.83 17.29 19.02
C LYS A 107 -13.30 16.66 17.72
N VAL A 108 -12.43 17.38 17.01
CA VAL A 108 -11.81 16.91 15.76
C VAL A 108 -10.85 15.76 16.05
N LYS A 109 -10.08 15.84 17.13
CA LYS A 109 -9.21 14.74 17.59
C LYS A 109 -10.01 13.46 17.83
N LYS A 110 -11.15 13.52 18.53
CA LYS A 110 -12.02 12.35 18.75
C LYS A 110 -12.56 11.77 17.45
N LEU A 111 -12.95 12.61 16.49
CA LEU A 111 -13.40 12.18 15.16
C LEU A 111 -12.29 11.41 14.43
N ILE A 112 -11.08 11.98 14.41
CA ILE A 112 -9.90 11.39 13.78
C ILE A 112 -9.55 10.05 14.42
N LEU A 113 -9.46 9.99 15.75
CA LEU A 113 -9.13 8.76 16.48
C LEU A 113 -10.19 7.66 16.26
N LYS A 114 -11.47 8.02 16.19
CA LYS A 114 -12.55 7.07 15.87
C LYS A 114 -12.35 6.44 14.48
N ARG A 115 -12.08 7.26 13.45
CA ARG A 115 -11.82 6.77 12.09
C ARG A 115 -10.58 5.88 12.04
N ALA A 116 -9.51 6.33 12.66
CA ALA A 116 -8.27 5.56 12.71
C ALA A 116 -8.40 4.23 13.45
N THR A 117 -9.22 4.17 14.50
CA THR A 117 -9.48 2.90 15.22
C THR A 117 -10.15 1.88 14.31
N VAL A 118 -11.08 2.31 13.46
CA VAL A 118 -11.72 1.43 12.46
C VAL A 118 -10.68 0.95 11.44
N MET A 119 -9.89 1.87 10.89
CA MET A 119 -8.88 1.53 9.90
C MET A 119 -7.78 0.62 10.48
N ASN A 120 -7.34 0.86 11.71
CA ASN A 120 -6.39 -0.01 12.40
C ASN A 120 -6.93 -1.43 12.57
N LYS A 121 -8.22 -1.59 12.92
CA LYS A 121 -8.86 -2.93 12.99
C LYS A 121 -8.81 -3.64 11.64
N ILE A 122 -9.07 -2.92 10.54
CA ILE A 122 -8.98 -3.45 9.18
C ILE A 122 -7.54 -3.88 8.88
N CYS A 123 -6.54 -3.04 9.18
CA CYS A 123 -5.13 -3.37 8.96
C CYS A 123 -4.66 -4.56 9.81
N TYR A 124 -5.12 -4.70 11.05
CA TYR A 124 -4.83 -5.88 11.89
C TYR A 124 -5.46 -7.14 11.32
N PHE A 125 -6.71 -7.05 10.86
CA PHE A 125 -7.39 -8.17 10.18
C PHE A 125 -6.62 -8.60 8.92
N MET A 126 -6.21 -7.65 8.08
CA MET A 126 -5.36 -7.94 6.92
C MET A 126 -4.04 -8.60 7.34
N SER A 127 -3.34 -8.03 8.32
CA SER A 127 -2.07 -8.57 8.81
C SER A 127 -2.20 -10.01 9.35
N ALA A 128 -3.34 -10.36 9.95
CA ALA A 128 -3.61 -11.72 10.39
C ALA A 128 -3.65 -12.72 9.23
N TRP A 129 -4.18 -12.33 8.06
CA TRP A 129 -4.15 -13.18 6.86
C TRP A 129 -2.73 -13.40 6.32
N PHE A 130 -1.87 -12.39 6.35
CA PHE A 130 -0.46 -12.56 5.97
C PHE A 130 0.28 -13.45 6.97
N ALA A 131 0.02 -13.32 8.27
CA ALA A 131 0.57 -14.22 9.28
C ALA A 131 0.08 -15.67 9.05
N LEU A 132 -1.21 -15.85 8.78
CA LEU A 132 -1.79 -17.15 8.45
C LEU A 132 -1.15 -17.76 7.18
N MET A 133 -0.90 -16.94 6.15
CA MET A 133 -0.16 -17.36 4.96
C MET A 133 1.24 -17.87 5.30
N GLY A 134 1.99 -17.15 6.14
CA GLY A 134 3.30 -17.60 6.61
C GLY A 134 3.24 -18.94 7.36
N ILE A 135 2.20 -19.15 8.18
CA ILE A 135 2.03 -20.37 8.99
C ILE A 135 1.59 -21.57 8.14
N ILE A 136 0.60 -21.41 7.26
CA ILE A 136 0.05 -22.52 6.45
C ILE A 136 1.05 -22.99 5.38
N MET A 137 1.98 -22.12 5.00
CA MET A 137 3.09 -22.45 4.11
C MET A 137 4.22 -23.20 4.81
N LEU A 138 4.17 -23.40 6.14
CA LEU A 138 5.16 -24.24 6.81
C LEU A 138 4.98 -25.72 6.42
N PRO A 139 6.08 -26.48 6.34
CA PRO A 139 6.07 -27.89 5.93
C PRO A 139 5.39 -28.81 6.93
N VAL A 140 5.22 -28.36 8.17
CA VAL A 140 4.55 -29.11 9.24
C VAL A 140 3.11 -29.50 8.85
N TRP A 141 2.49 -28.73 7.95
CA TRP A 141 1.11 -28.92 7.53
C TRP A 141 0.93 -29.84 6.32
N GLY A 142 2.00 -30.26 5.65
CA GLY A 142 1.93 -31.17 4.50
C GLY A 142 3.03 -30.93 3.46
N ASP A 143 3.20 -31.90 2.56
CA ASP A 143 4.19 -31.86 1.46
C ASP A 143 3.92 -30.68 0.53
N HIS A 144 4.98 -30.03 0.01
CA HIS A 144 4.87 -28.95 -0.96
C HIS A 144 5.11 -29.43 -2.39
N SER A 145 5.46 -30.69 -2.60
CA SER A 145 5.74 -31.28 -3.92
C SER A 145 4.59 -31.20 -4.92
N GLU A 146 3.36 -30.95 -4.46
CA GLU A 146 2.20 -30.70 -5.32
C GLU A 146 2.23 -29.31 -5.99
N TRP A 147 2.84 -28.31 -5.35
CA TRP A 147 2.90 -26.90 -5.82
C TRP A 147 4.32 -26.46 -6.18
N LEU A 148 5.31 -26.77 -5.34
CA LEU A 148 6.66 -26.23 -5.43
C LEU A 148 7.63 -27.27 -6.01
N LEU A 149 8.33 -26.87 -7.07
CA LEU A 149 9.36 -27.68 -7.71
C LEU A 149 10.57 -27.92 -6.78
N CYS A 150 10.75 -27.08 -5.75
CA CYS A 150 11.84 -27.18 -4.78
C CYS A 150 11.96 -28.57 -4.15
N ASP A 151 10.84 -29.21 -3.82
CA ASP A 151 10.86 -30.50 -3.12
C ASP A 151 11.37 -31.62 -4.01
N LEU A 152 11.00 -31.59 -5.30
CA LEU A 152 11.51 -32.54 -6.30
C LEU A 152 13.02 -32.35 -6.50
N LEU A 153 13.45 -31.10 -6.70
CA LEU A 153 14.87 -30.76 -6.87
C LEU A 153 15.71 -31.14 -5.66
N SER A 154 15.16 -30.97 -4.45
CA SER A 154 15.82 -31.35 -3.21
C SER A 154 16.08 -32.86 -3.11
N LYS A 155 15.21 -33.68 -3.73
CA LYS A 155 15.34 -35.14 -3.76
C LYS A 155 16.33 -35.60 -4.84
N GLU A 156 16.40 -34.88 -5.96
CA GLU A 156 17.14 -35.30 -7.15
C GLU A 156 18.61 -34.83 -7.14
N TYR A 157 18.89 -33.60 -6.70
CA TYR A 157 20.24 -33.00 -6.81
C TYR A 157 21.06 -32.96 -5.52
N PHE A 158 20.42 -33.06 -4.35
CA PHE A 158 21.11 -32.83 -3.08
C PHE A 158 21.22 -34.11 -2.24
N GLU A 159 22.45 -34.39 -1.78
CA GLU A 159 22.70 -35.43 -0.78
C GLU A 159 21.98 -35.12 0.55
N THR A 160 21.75 -36.15 1.37
CA THR A 160 20.90 -36.13 2.57
C THR A 160 21.14 -34.93 3.52
N ARG A 161 22.40 -34.49 3.69
CA ARG A 161 22.73 -33.36 4.57
C ARG A 161 22.39 -31.99 3.97
N TRP A 162 22.64 -31.79 2.68
CA TRP A 162 22.33 -30.53 1.99
C TRP A 162 20.84 -30.37 1.73
N LYS A 163 20.12 -31.48 1.59
CA LYS A 163 18.66 -31.50 1.48
C LYS A 163 17.95 -30.87 2.67
N ILE A 164 18.37 -31.22 3.90
CA ILE A 164 17.78 -30.66 5.13
C ILE A 164 18.02 -29.15 5.20
N LEU A 165 19.23 -28.71 4.86
CA LEU A 165 19.60 -27.29 4.89
C LEU A 165 18.83 -26.48 3.84
N TYR A 166 18.77 -26.97 2.59
CA TYR A 166 18.02 -26.33 1.51
C TYR A 166 16.52 -26.22 1.84
N PHE A 167 15.95 -27.29 2.40
CA PHE A 167 14.56 -27.32 2.82
C PHE A 167 14.29 -26.36 3.98
N ALA A 168 15.12 -26.36 5.02
CA ALA A 168 14.99 -25.45 6.16
C ALA A 168 15.11 -23.97 5.74
N CYS A 169 16.06 -23.66 4.86
CA CYS A 169 16.24 -22.33 4.27
C CYS A 169 15.01 -21.88 3.47
N SER A 170 14.42 -22.79 2.69
CA SER A 170 13.20 -22.51 1.93
C SER A 170 12.00 -22.28 2.84
N CYS A 171 11.90 -23.01 3.96
CA CYS A 171 10.82 -22.83 4.93
C CYS A 171 10.91 -21.52 5.70
N PHE A 172 12.14 -21.07 6.02
CA PHE A 172 12.37 -19.79 6.69
C PHE A 172 12.01 -18.59 5.80
N SER A 173 11.97 -18.76 4.48
CA SER A 173 11.65 -17.66 3.57
C SER A 173 10.16 -17.31 3.57
N PHE A 174 9.24 -18.23 3.91
CA PHE A 174 7.79 -17.98 3.81
C PHE A 174 7.28 -16.84 4.70
N PRO A 175 7.62 -16.75 6.00
CA PRO A 175 7.21 -15.60 6.82
C PRO A 175 7.78 -14.27 6.31
N VAL A 176 9.02 -14.29 5.78
CA VAL A 176 9.67 -13.11 5.21
C VAL A 176 8.95 -12.67 3.95
N VAL A 177 8.60 -13.62 3.07
CA VAL A 177 7.80 -13.40 1.87
C VAL A 177 6.43 -12.80 2.21
N ALA A 178 5.73 -13.38 3.20
CA ALA A 178 4.43 -12.86 3.64
C ALA A 178 4.55 -11.42 4.17
N PHE A 179 5.58 -11.15 4.97
CA PHE A 179 5.86 -9.82 5.51
C PHE A 179 6.22 -8.79 4.41
N SER A 180 7.08 -9.15 3.46
CA SER A 180 7.42 -8.25 2.34
C SER A 180 6.23 -7.98 1.42
N SER A 181 5.31 -8.95 1.27
CA SER A 181 4.12 -8.78 0.42
C SER A 181 3.16 -7.71 0.92
N ILE A 182 3.02 -7.53 2.24
CA ILE A 182 2.16 -6.48 2.83
C ILE A 182 2.87 -5.12 2.90
N ARG A 183 4.22 -5.10 2.89
CA ARG A 183 4.98 -3.92 3.30
C ARG A 183 4.80 -2.72 2.39
N ILE A 184 4.96 -2.89 1.08
CA ILE A 184 4.81 -1.78 0.12
C ILE A 184 3.36 -1.28 0.04
N PRO A 185 2.33 -2.14 -0.11
CA PRO A 185 0.94 -1.72 0.00
C PRO A 185 0.64 -1.00 1.32
N GLY A 186 1.20 -1.51 2.43
CA GLY A 186 1.04 -0.92 3.76
C GLY A 186 1.69 0.46 3.89
N ILE A 187 2.89 0.67 3.32
CA ILE A 187 3.52 2.00 3.25
C ILE A 187 2.65 2.95 2.44
N LEU A 188 2.17 2.52 1.27
CA LEU A 188 1.29 3.33 0.43
C LEU A 188 0.02 3.74 1.16
N LEU A 189 -0.72 2.78 1.72
CA LEU A 189 -1.94 3.03 2.46
C LEU A 189 -1.69 3.96 3.66
N CYS A 190 -0.62 3.73 4.45
CA CYS A 190 -0.20 4.61 5.54
C CYS A 190 -0.02 6.06 5.07
N THR A 191 0.73 6.27 4.00
CA THR A 191 1.05 7.60 3.47
C THR A 191 -0.19 8.33 3.00
N ILE A 192 -1.12 7.63 2.33
CA ILE A 192 -2.39 8.22 1.90
C ILE A 192 -3.29 8.54 3.09
N LEU A 193 -3.42 7.63 4.05
CA LEU A 193 -4.20 7.87 5.28
C LEU A 193 -3.65 9.04 6.09
N GLN A 194 -2.33 9.21 6.14
CA GLN A 194 -1.69 10.36 6.75
C GLN A 194 -2.03 11.66 6.01
N THR A 195 -2.06 11.62 4.67
CA THR A 195 -2.44 12.76 3.82
C THR A 195 -3.90 13.15 4.06
N HIS A 196 -4.79 12.17 4.05
CA HIS A 196 -6.21 12.33 4.37
C HIS A 196 -6.40 13.01 5.72
N MET A 197 -5.69 12.56 6.78
CA MET A 197 -5.78 13.21 8.08
C MET A 197 -5.44 14.70 8.03
N GLN A 198 -4.38 15.07 7.31
CA GLN A 198 -3.97 16.46 7.19
C GLN A 198 -4.98 17.28 6.39
N ILE A 199 -5.61 16.68 5.38
CA ILE A 199 -6.72 17.28 4.64
C ILE A 199 -7.94 17.50 5.55
N ILE A 200 -8.31 16.53 6.41
CA ILE A 200 -9.38 16.72 7.42
C ILE A 200 -9.06 17.94 8.28
N LEU A 201 -7.84 18.07 8.79
CA LEU A 201 -7.47 19.20 9.64
C LEU A 201 -7.57 20.54 8.90
N ILE A 202 -7.17 20.59 7.64
CA ILE A 202 -7.35 21.78 6.78
C ILE A 202 -8.84 22.10 6.63
N ASN A 203 -9.66 21.11 6.25
CA ASN A 203 -11.09 21.32 6.02
C ASN A 203 -11.81 21.75 7.31
N GLN A 204 -11.44 21.18 8.46
CA GLN A 204 -11.99 21.59 9.75
C GLN A 204 -11.57 23.01 10.13
N LYS A 205 -10.31 23.39 9.88
CA LYS A 205 -9.86 24.77 10.09
C LYS A 205 -10.60 25.75 9.18
N LEU A 206 -10.86 25.39 7.92
CA LEU A 206 -11.68 26.19 7.00
C LEU A 206 -13.14 26.29 7.46
N ASN A 207 -13.73 25.21 7.97
CA ASN A 207 -15.09 25.24 8.52
C ASN A 207 -15.18 26.15 9.76
N GLN A 208 -14.16 26.15 10.63
CA GLN A 208 -14.11 27.07 11.78
C GLN A 208 -14.08 28.55 11.37
N ILE A 209 -13.43 28.88 10.24
CA ILE A 209 -13.45 30.22 9.64
C ILE A 209 -14.89 30.60 9.24
N SER A 210 -15.65 29.64 8.72
CA SER A 210 -17.05 29.83 8.31
C SER A 210 -18.02 29.87 9.51
N GLU A 211 -17.90 28.98 10.48
CA GLU A 211 -18.82 28.89 11.63
C GLU A 211 -18.74 30.11 12.56
N GLN A 212 -17.54 30.70 12.74
CA GLN A 212 -17.38 31.94 13.50
C GLN A 212 -18.21 33.11 12.93
N MET A 213 -18.69 32.98 11.70
CA MET A 213 -19.49 33.98 10.99
C MET A 213 -20.99 33.91 11.29
N GLY A 214 -21.54 32.73 11.58
CA GLY A 214 -22.99 32.53 11.76
C GLY A 214 -23.61 33.31 12.93
N ASN A 215 -22.77 33.86 13.82
CA ASN A 215 -23.19 34.58 15.02
C ASN A 215 -23.08 36.12 14.92
N LEU A 216 -22.66 36.72 13.79
CA LEU A 216 -22.48 38.18 13.66
C LEU A 216 -23.29 38.81 12.52
N ASN A 217 -23.75 40.06 12.73
CA ASN A 217 -24.43 40.87 11.72
C ASN A 217 -23.53 41.11 10.49
N ASN A 218 -23.89 40.48 9.37
CA ASN A 218 -23.10 40.32 8.15
C ASN A 218 -22.47 41.60 7.55
N ILE A 219 -23.11 42.77 7.69
CA ILE A 219 -22.68 44.01 7.02
C ILE A 219 -21.46 44.65 7.71
N LYS A 220 -21.31 44.49 9.04
CA LYS A 220 -20.19 45.11 9.78
C LYS A 220 -18.86 44.35 9.65
N LEU A 221 -18.89 43.10 9.20
CA LEU A 221 -17.72 42.21 9.13
C LEU A 221 -16.78 42.52 7.95
N VAL A 222 -17.30 43.09 6.87
CA VAL A 222 -16.47 43.45 5.70
C VAL A 222 -15.50 44.57 6.07
N ASP A 223 -15.93 45.51 6.90
CA ASP A 223 -15.15 46.67 7.32
C ASP A 223 -14.29 46.43 8.57
N ASP A 224 -14.51 45.31 9.28
CA ASP A 224 -13.71 44.94 10.44
C ASP A 224 -12.32 44.45 10.02
N LYS A 225 -11.33 45.35 10.12
CA LYS A 225 -9.92 45.07 9.79
C LYS A 225 -9.32 43.94 10.63
N CYS A 226 -9.71 43.80 11.90
CA CYS A 226 -9.20 42.75 12.77
C CYS A 226 -9.72 41.39 12.32
N TYR A 227 -11.01 41.31 11.99
CA TYR A 227 -11.62 40.12 11.40
C TYR A 227 -10.96 39.74 10.07
N GLN A 228 -10.89 40.66 9.11
CA GLN A 228 -10.31 40.37 7.78
C GLN A 228 -8.84 39.93 7.88
N LYS A 229 -8.06 40.52 8.79
CA LYS A 229 -6.68 40.12 9.05
C LYS A 229 -6.58 38.70 9.61
N ARG A 230 -7.47 38.31 10.53
CA ARG A 230 -7.50 36.96 11.08
C ARG A 230 -7.85 35.92 10.00
N ILE A 231 -8.86 36.19 9.17
CA ILE A 231 -9.22 35.34 8.04
C ILE A 231 -8.04 35.19 7.07
N PHE A 232 -7.35 36.29 6.79
CA PHE A 232 -6.17 36.27 5.93
C PHE A 232 -5.06 35.36 6.48
N GLU A 233 -4.75 35.49 7.77
CA GLU A 233 -3.73 34.68 8.43
C GLU A 233 -4.11 33.19 8.45
N ASP A 234 -5.35 32.86 8.78
CA ASP A 234 -5.85 31.49 8.82
C ASP A 234 -5.89 30.84 7.42
N LEU A 235 -6.35 31.57 6.38
CA LEU A 235 -6.31 31.10 4.99
C LEU A 235 -4.88 30.90 4.50
N ARG A 236 -3.99 31.86 4.78
CA ARG A 236 -2.57 31.76 4.40
C ARG A 236 -1.91 30.56 5.05
N LEU A 237 -2.24 30.27 6.30
CA LEU A 237 -1.76 29.08 7.01
C LEU A 237 -2.23 27.79 6.31
N CYS A 238 -3.53 27.68 5.99
CA CYS A 238 -4.09 26.52 5.30
C CYS A 238 -3.48 26.33 3.89
N VAL A 239 -3.38 27.40 3.09
CA VAL A 239 -2.76 27.37 1.76
C VAL A 239 -1.31 26.94 1.83
N SER A 240 -0.54 27.50 2.78
CA SER A 240 0.86 27.15 2.97
C SER A 240 1.02 25.68 3.33
N HIS A 241 0.17 25.17 4.24
CA HIS A 241 0.20 23.78 4.66
C HIS A 241 -0.20 22.82 3.54
N HIS A 242 -1.31 23.10 2.84
CA HIS A 242 -1.73 22.32 1.67
C HIS A 242 -0.65 22.29 0.58
N GLY A 243 0.02 23.41 0.33
CA GLY A 243 1.14 23.47 -0.61
C GLY A 243 2.34 22.61 -0.19
N LYS A 244 2.63 22.49 1.11
CA LYS A 244 3.67 21.58 1.63
C LYS A 244 3.26 20.11 1.46
N ILE A 245 2.01 19.77 1.81
CA ILE A 245 1.45 18.44 1.61
C ILE A 245 1.53 18.04 0.14
N LYS A 246 1.06 18.88 -0.78
CA LYS A 246 1.07 18.60 -2.23
C LYS A 246 2.49 18.39 -2.76
N LYS A 247 3.45 19.23 -2.35
CA LYS A 247 4.87 19.06 -2.73
C LYS A 247 5.44 17.74 -2.23
N TRP A 248 5.16 17.38 -0.98
CA TRP A 248 5.62 16.12 -0.39
C TRP A 248 4.95 14.91 -1.05
N LEU A 249 3.64 14.96 -1.24
CA LEU A 249 2.85 13.94 -1.91
C LEU A 249 3.35 13.71 -3.34
N ASN A 250 3.65 14.77 -4.09
CA ASN A 250 4.22 14.65 -5.44
C ASN A 250 5.57 13.94 -5.47
N LYS A 251 6.42 14.12 -4.44
CA LYS A 251 7.68 13.35 -4.33
C LYS A 251 7.37 11.86 -4.09
N PHE A 252 6.41 11.57 -3.22
CA PHE A 252 5.97 10.21 -2.92
C PHE A 252 5.33 9.53 -4.15
N LEU A 253 4.43 10.22 -4.86
CA LEU A 253 3.77 9.71 -6.06
C LEU A 253 4.78 9.37 -7.16
N LYS A 254 5.80 10.19 -7.38
CA LYS A 254 6.89 9.87 -8.33
C LYS A 254 7.61 8.57 -7.98
N LEU A 255 7.81 8.29 -6.69
CA LEU A 255 8.40 7.03 -6.24
C LEU A 255 7.46 5.85 -6.46
N VAL A 256 6.17 6.01 -6.22
CA VAL A 256 5.17 4.96 -6.48
C VAL A 256 5.02 4.69 -7.97
N GLN A 257 4.95 5.75 -8.78
CA GLN A 257 4.82 5.66 -10.25
C GLN A 257 6.02 4.98 -10.90
N SER A 258 7.23 5.13 -10.36
CA SER A 258 8.41 4.46 -10.92
C SER A 258 8.43 2.95 -10.69
N ILE A 259 7.79 2.46 -9.61
CA ILE A 259 7.71 1.03 -9.29
C ILE A 259 6.43 0.37 -9.80
N MET A 260 5.36 1.14 -10.01
CA MET A 260 4.03 0.65 -10.38
C MET A 260 4.00 -0.26 -11.62
N PRO A 261 4.69 0.03 -12.74
CA PRO A 261 4.67 -0.85 -13.92
C PRO A 261 5.12 -2.28 -13.61
N LEU A 262 6.18 -2.43 -12.81
CA LEU A 262 6.69 -3.73 -12.40
C LEU A 262 5.64 -4.54 -11.63
N TYR A 263 4.96 -3.89 -10.66
CA TYR A 263 3.93 -4.53 -9.87
C TYR A 263 2.67 -4.86 -10.66
N ILE A 264 2.28 -4.03 -11.63
CA ILE A 264 1.13 -4.32 -12.49
C ILE A 264 1.42 -5.57 -13.32
N ILE A 265 2.57 -5.63 -13.99
CA ILE A 265 2.93 -6.76 -14.85
C ILE A 265 3.04 -8.05 -14.03
N LEU A 266 3.83 -8.02 -12.95
CA LEU A 266 4.00 -9.20 -12.11
C LEU A 266 2.70 -9.59 -11.40
N GLY A 267 1.92 -8.63 -10.92
CA GLY A 267 0.62 -8.87 -10.29
C GLY A 267 -0.36 -9.55 -11.24
N CYS A 268 -0.52 -9.02 -12.46
CA CYS A 268 -1.38 -9.63 -13.48
C CYS A 268 -0.96 -11.07 -13.81
N LEU A 269 0.34 -11.30 -14.03
CA LEU A 269 0.86 -12.64 -14.32
C LEU A 269 0.63 -13.61 -13.17
N ASN A 270 0.82 -13.17 -11.93
CA ASN A 270 0.55 -14.00 -10.75
C ASN A 270 -0.93 -14.32 -10.59
N PHE A 271 -1.83 -13.35 -10.75
CA PHE A 271 -3.27 -13.60 -10.68
C PHE A 271 -3.73 -14.59 -11.76
N ILE A 272 -3.26 -14.44 -13.01
CA ILE A 272 -3.58 -15.38 -14.10
C ILE A 272 -3.09 -16.78 -13.73
N SER A 273 -1.83 -16.89 -13.29
CA SER A 273 -1.20 -18.19 -12.99
C SER A 273 -1.88 -18.89 -11.82
N LEU A 274 -2.26 -18.12 -10.78
CA LEU A 274 -2.93 -18.62 -9.58
C LEU A 274 -4.36 -19.06 -9.87
N LEU A 275 -5.12 -18.28 -10.64
CA LEU A 275 -6.49 -18.66 -11.03
C LEU A 275 -6.50 -19.86 -11.99
N PHE A 276 -5.54 -19.94 -12.91
CA PHE A 276 -5.37 -21.10 -13.77
C PHE A 276 -5.06 -22.35 -12.94
N PHE A 277 -4.06 -22.28 -12.05
CA PHE A 277 -3.70 -23.40 -11.18
C PHE A 277 -4.84 -23.80 -10.23
N ALA A 278 -5.60 -22.83 -9.71
CA ALA A 278 -6.78 -23.08 -8.90
C ALA A 278 -7.93 -23.69 -9.70
N SER A 279 -8.06 -23.44 -11.01
CA SER A 279 -9.10 -24.06 -11.84
C SER A 279 -8.72 -25.48 -12.25
N ASP A 280 -7.45 -25.70 -12.55
CA ASP A 280 -6.93 -26.97 -13.03
C ASP A 280 -6.67 -27.99 -11.91
N GLY A 281 -6.05 -27.53 -10.82
CA GLY A 281 -5.54 -28.40 -9.76
C GLY A 281 -6.56 -28.78 -8.69
N LEU A 282 -7.67 -28.04 -8.54
CA LEU A 282 -8.53 -28.18 -7.35
C LEU A 282 -9.25 -29.53 -7.26
N GLN A 283 -9.56 -30.19 -8.37
CA GLN A 283 -10.31 -31.44 -8.31
C GLN A 283 -9.47 -32.57 -7.70
N ASN A 284 -8.19 -32.65 -8.06
CA ASN A 284 -7.28 -33.73 -7.67
C ASN A 284 -6.31 -33.35 -6.54
N ALA A 285 -6.30 -32.08 -6.11
CA ALA A 285 -5.43 -31.59 -5.05
C ALA A 285 -5.79 -32.15 -3.66
N SER A 286 -4.77 -32.29 -2.81
CA SER A 286 -4.95 -32.56 -1.38
C SER A 286 -5.73 -31.43 -0.68
N ASN A 287 -6.42 -31.75 0.42
CA ASN A 287 -7.15 -30.75 1.22
C ASN A 287 -6.22 -29.63 1.75
N ILE A 288 -4.96 -29.97 2.02
CA ILE A 288 -3.94 -29.02 2.48
C ILE A 288 -3.57 -28.05 1.36
N LEU A 289 -3.35 -28.54 0.13
CA LEU A 289 -3.07 -27.69 -1.02
C LEU A 289 -4.24 -26.74 -1.32
N LYS A 290 -5.49 -27.23 -1.22
CA LYS A 290 -6.69 -26.39 -1.36
C LYS A 290 -6.71 -25.25 -0.34
N ALA A 291 -6.40 -25.56 0.92
CA ALA A 291 -6.33 -24.55 1.99
C ALA A 291 -5.23 -23.52 1.73
N ARG A 292 -4.02 -23.96 1.32
CA ARG A 292 -2.90 -23.06 0.94
C ARG A 292 -3.28 -22.14 -0.21
N LEU A 293 -3.89 -22.68 -1.27
CA LEU A 293 -4.36 -21.92 -2.43
C LEU A 293 -5.39 -20.86 -2.04
N CYS A 294 -6.37 -21.24 -1.21
CA CYS A 294 -7.39 -20.32 -0.73
C CYS A 294 -6.77 -19.15 0.04
N VAL A 295 -5.84 -19.42 0.96
CA VAL A 295 -5.16 -18.37 1.74
C VAL A 295 -4.33 -17.45 0.83
N VAL A 296 -3.58 -18.00 -0.14
CA VAL A 296 -2.80 -17.20 -1.10
C VAL A 296 -3.71 -16.32 -1.96
N LEU A 297 -4.82 -16.86 -2.47
CA LEU A 297 -5.81 -16.09 -3.23
C LEU A 297 -6.38 -14.93 -2.40
N ILE A 298 -6.75 -15.19 -1.14
CA ILE A 298 -7.24 -14.14 -0.24
C ILE A 298 -6.17 -13.07 -0.05
N VAL A 299 -4.92 -13.45 0.21
CA VAL A 299 -3.80 -12.51 0.38
C VAL A 299 -3.56 -11.68 -0.89
N CYS A 300 -3.58 -12.29 -2.08
CA CYS A 300 -3.44 -11.57 -3.34
C CYS A 300 -4.58 -10.55 -3.53
N CYS A 301 -5.83 -10.94 -3.24
CA CYS A 301 -6.96 -10.03 -3.26
C CYS A 301 -6.81 -8.88 -2.26
N LEU A 302 -6.34 -9.15 -1.04
CA LEU A 302 -6.08 -8.11 -0.04
C LEU A 302 -4.98 -7.13 -0.50
N VAL A 303 -3.90 -7.62 -1.11
CA VAL A 303 -2.85 -6.75 -1.70
C VAL A 303 -3.46 -5.83 -2.76
N LEU A 304 -4.25 -6.39 -3.68
CA LEU A 304 -4.93 -5.61 -4.72
C LEU A 304 -5.90 -4.58 -4.12
N SER A 305 -6.69 -4.97 -3.12
CA SER A 305 -7.61 -4.07 -2.41
C SER A 305 -6.87 -2.95 -1.68
N MET A 306 -5.74 -3.23 -1.01
CA MET A 306 -4.94 -2.19 -0.34
C MET A 306 -4.39 -1.17 -1.33
N PHE A 307 -3.91 -1.62 -2.49
CA PHE A 307 -3.52 -0.69 -3.56
C PHE A 307 -4.74 0.14 -3.97
N ALA A 308 -5.82 -0.49 -4.43
CA ALA A 308 -6.99 0.20 -4.95
C ALA A 308 -7.61 1.20 -3.96
N GLU A 309 -7.74 0.81 -2.68
CA GLU A 309 -8.20 1.68 -1.59
C GLU A 309 -7.29 2.90 -1.45
N ALA A 310 -5.97 2.70 -1.43
CA ALA A 310 -5.04 3.81 -1.27
C ALA A 310 -5.12 4.80 -2.43
N GLY A 311 -5.23 4.33 -3.67
CA GLY A 311 -5.33 5.24 -4.81
C GLY A 311 -6.72 5.89 -4.96
N GLN A 312 -7.80 5.20 -4.60
CA GLN A 312 -9.13 5.80 -4.53
C GLN A 312 -9.20 6.88 -3.45
N ALA A 313 -8.78 6.55 -2.23
CA ALA A 313 -8.77 7.48 -1.11
C ALA A 313 -7.95 8.74 -1.41
N LEU A 314 -6.87 8.62 -2.19
CA LEU A 314 -6.11 9.80 -2.59
C LEU A 314 -6.92 10.75 -3.49
N SER A 315 -7.60 10.21 -4.49
CA SER A 315 -8.42 10.98 -5.42
C SER A 315 -9.59 11.66 -4.68
N ASP A 316 -10.31 10.90 -3.86
CA ASP A 316 -11.47 11.38 -3.11
C ASP A 316 -11.08 12.51 -2.16
N GLU A 317 -10.02 12.32 -1.36
CA GLU A 317 -9.63 13.29 -0.35
C GLU A 317 -9.05 14.58 -0.94
N THR A 318 -8.29 14.48 -2.03
CA THR A 318 -7.75 15.67 -2.70
C THR A 318 -8.86 16.50 -3.36
N SER A 319 -9.93 15.86 -3.85
CA SER A 319 -11.12 16.58 -4.34
C SER A 319 -11.91 17.28 -3.22
N GLY A 320 -12.03 16.67 -2.03
CA GLY A 320 -12.81 17.23 -0.93
C GLY A 320 -12.30 18.58 -0.37
N VAL A 321 -11.03 18.93 -0.58
CA VAL A 321 -10.50 20.27 -0.26
C VAL A 321 -11.18 21.34 -1.10
N PHE A 322 -11.34 21.09 -2.41
CA PHE A 322 -11.97 22.02 -3.32
C PHE A 322 -13.44 22.25 -2.94
N ASP A 323 -14.18 21.18 -2.64
CA ASP A 323 -15.58 21.27 -2.22
C ASP A 323 -15.72 22.08 -0.93
N THR A 324 -14.85 21.87 0.06
CA THR A 324 -14.87 22.64 1.31
C THR A 324 -14.62 24.12 1.04
N LEU A 325 -13.65 24.45 0.17
CA LEU A 325 -13.35 25.85 -0.18
C LEU A 325 -14.52 26.55 -0.88
N LEU A 326 -15.34 25.84 -1.65
CA LEU A 326 -16.54 26.40 -2.29
C LEU A 326 -17.63 26.78 -1.27
N THR A 327 -17.69 26.08 -0.13
CA THR A 327 -18.66 26.39 0.94
C THR A 327 -18.27 27.60 1.78
N CYS A 328 -17.03 28.09 1.65
CA CYS A 328 -16.57 29.26 2.38
C CYS A 328 -17.39 30.51 2.02
N PRO A 329 -17.69 31.38 2.99
CA PRO A 329 -18.48 32.61 2.80
C PRO A 329 -17.65 33.74 2.15
N TRP A 330 -17.10 33.46 0.98
CA TRP A 330 -16.17 34.33 0.25
C TRP A 330 -16.75 35.71 -0.07
N TYR A 331 -18.07 35.84 -0.17
CA TYR A 331 -18.75 37.10 -0.48
C TYR A 331 -18.53 38.17 0.63
N LEU A 332 -18.33 37.74 1.88
CA LEU A 332 -18.09 38.61 3.05
C LEU A 332 -16.62 38.96 3.28
N TRP A 333 -15.74 38.52 2.39
CA TRP A 333 -14.30 38.74 2.51
C TRP A 333 -13.83 39.94 1.70
N ASP A 334 -12.76 40.58 2.18
CA ASP A 334 -12.08 41.65 1.47
C ASP A 334 -11.40 41.13 0.17
N LYS A 335 -10.88 42.07 -0.62
CA LYS A 335 -10.23 41.75 -1.90
C LYS A 335 -9.00 40.84 -1.71
N ASN A 336 -8.28 40.97 -0.60
CA ASN A 336 -7.06 40.21 -0.35
C ASN A 336 -7.40 38.75 -0.01
N ASN A 337 -8.38 38.52 0.85
CA ASN A 337 -8.87 37.21 1.24
C ASN A 337 -9.48 36.46 0.05
N LYS A 338 -10.29 37.15 -0.77
CA LYS A 338 -10.81 36.61 -2.05
C LYS A 338 -9.68 36.16 -2.98
N LYS A 339 -8.60 36.94 -3.08
CA LYS A 339 -7.43 36.57 -3.89
C LYS A 339 -6.74 35.32 -3.36
N VAL A 340 -6.54 35.20 -2.04
CA VAL A 340 -5.93 34.00 -1.43
C VAL A 340 -6.80 32.77 -1.64
N LEU A 341 -8.12 32.90 -1.45
CA LEU A 341 -9.06 31.82 -1.73
C LEU A 341 -8.98 31.35 -3.20
N SER A 342 -8.96 32.30 -4.15
CA SER A 342 -8.86 31.99 -5.57
C SER A 342 -7.57 31.22 -5.90
N ILE A 343 -6.44 31.60 -5.29
CA ILE A 343 -5.18 30.85 -5.40
C ILE A 343 -5.34 29.43 -4.82
N PHE A 344 -6.03 29.30 -3.68
CA PHE A 344 -6.27 28.00 -3.06
C PHE A 344 -7.12 27.10 -3.96
N LEU A 345 -8.27 27.59 -4.41
CA LEU A 345 -9.19 26.88 -5.31
C LEU A 345 -8.48 26.41 -6.58
N SER A 346 -7.66 27.27 -7.20
CA SER A 346 -6.88 26.90 -8.40
C SER A 346 -5.89 25.77 -8.11
N ASN A 347 -5.24 25.78 -6.93
CA ASN A 347 -4.30 24.73 -6.54
C ASN A 347 -4.97 23.41 -6.16
N SER A 348 -6.23 23.43 -5.71
CA SER A 348 -7.01 22.24 -5.33
C SER A 348 -7.93 21.72 -6.44
N PHE A 349 -8.01 22.41 -7.59
CA PHE A 349 -8.96 22.09 -8.65
C PHE A 349 -8.74 20.70 -9.27
N GLN A 350 -7.49 20.27 -9.42
CA GLN A 350 -7.17 18.94 -9.95
C GLN A 350 -6.88 17.98 -8.79
N PRO A 351 -7.70 16.92 -8.61
CA PRO A 351 -7.41 15.87 -7.65
C PRO A 351 -6.13 15.15 -8.06
N ASP A 352 -5.30 14.83 -7.08
CA ASP A 352 -4.09 14.05 -7.33
C ASP A 352 -4.49 12.58 -7.46
N SER A 353 -3.95 11.89 -8.45
CA SER A 353 -4.23 10.46 -8.69
C SER A 353 -2.94 9.69 -8.96
N ILE A 354 -2.93 8.41 -8.60
CA ILE A 354 -1.83 7.50 -8.93
C ILE A 354 -2.14 6.91 -10.31
N SER A 355 -1.62 7.54 -11.36
CA SER A 355 -1.76 7.04 -12.72
C SER A 355 -0.42 6.90 -13.44
N VAL A 356 -0.30 5.83 -14.24
CA VAL A 356 0.86 5.57 -15.11
C VAL A 356 0.34 5.02 -16.44
N ALA A 357 0.75 5.65 -17.55
CA ALA A 357 0.36 5.24 -18.91
C ALA A 357 -1.16 5.04 -19.10
N GLY A 358 -1.98 5.90 -18.46
CA GLY A 358 -3.44 5.83 -18.52
C GLY A 358 -4.09 4.84 -17.54
N ILE A 359 -3.31 4.02 -16.84
CA ILE A 359 -3.82 3.13 -15.79
C ILE A 359 -3.84 3.90 -14.47
N THR A 360 -5.02 4.10 -13.91
CA THR A 360 -5.22 4.74 -12.60
C THR A 360 -5.45 3.67 -11.55
N LEU A 361 -4.73 3.75 -10.44
CA LEU A 361 -4.79 2.77 -9.36
C LEU A 361 -6.03 3.06 -8.49
N ASN A 362 -7.19 2.55 -8.90
CA ASN A 362 -8.48 2.75 -8.22
C ASN A 362 -9.28 1.42 -8.18
N TYR A 363 -10.54 1.47 -7.73
CA TYR A 363 -11.39 0.27 -7.71
C TYR A 363 -11.68 -0.28 -9.11
N ASP A 364 -11.81 0.58 -10.12
CA ASP A 364 -12.01 0.14 -11.51
C ASP A 364 -10.82 -0.69 -12.00
N PHE A 365 -9.59 -0.27 -11.66
CA PHE A 365 -8.39 -1.03 -11.96
C PHE A 365 -8.41 -2.41 -11.28
N ALA A 366 -8.77 -2.50 -10.00
CA ALA A 366 -8.85 -3.78 -9.31
C ALA A 366 -9.87 -4.73 -9.97
N VAL A 367 -11.06 -4.22 -10.31
CA VAL A 367 -12.09 -5.01 -11.01
C VAL A 367 -11.62 -5.42 -12.41
N ALA A 368 -10.98 -4.51 -13.16
CA ALA A 368 -10.44 -4.81 -14.48
C ALA A 368 -9.35 -5.89 -14.43
N LEU A 369 -8.43 -5.81 -13.45
CA LEU A 369 -7.39 -6.80 -13.25
C LEU A 369 -8.01 -8.17 -12.93
N LEU A 370 -8.96 -8.25 -12.00
CA LEU A 370 -9.62 -9.52 -11.67
C LEU A 370 -10.36 -10.13 -12.87
N LYS A 371 -11.10 -9.31 -13.63
CA LYS A 371 -11.83 -9.76 -14.83
C LYS A 371 -10.88 -10.26 -15.91
N THR A 372 -9.83 -9.50 -16.21
CA THR A 372 -8.84 -9.88 -17.23
C THR A 372 -8.09 -11.14 -16.81
N SER A 373 -7.61 -11.21 -15.56
CA SER A 373 -6.92 -12.39 -15.05
C SER A 373 -7.79 -13.64 -15.08
N SER A 374 -9.08 -13.53 -14.71
CA SER A 374 -10.03 -14.65 -14.78
C SER A 374 -10.30 -15.10 -16.22
N SER A 375 -10.42 -14.15 -17.15
CA SER A 375 -10.64 -14.45 -18.57
C SER A 375 -9.45 -15.19 -19.18
N TYR A 376 -8.22 -14.71 -18.93
CA TYR A 376 -7.00 -15.39 -19.40
C TYR A 376 -6.80 -16.74 -18.74
N ALA A 377 -7.07 -16.87 -17.44
CA ALA A 377 -7.00 -18.16 -16.74
C ALA A 377 -7.98 -19.18 -17.33
N LEU A 378 -9.20 -18.76 -17.68
CA LEU A 378 -10.19 -19.62 -18.33
C LEU A 378 -9.76 -20.04 -19.73
N VAL A 379 -9.19 -19.12 -20.52
CA VAL A 379 -8.63 -19.44 -21.84
C VAL A 379 -7.51 -20.48 -21.72
N LEU A 380 -6.58 -20.28 -20.77
CA LEU A 380 -5.50 -21.24 -20.53
C LEU A 380 -6.03 -22.61 -20.10
N TYR A 381 -7.07 -22.64 -19.25
CA TYR A 381 -7.73 -23.89 -18.85
C TYR A 381 -8.35 -24.62 -20.06
N ASN A 382 -9.04 -23.89 -20.94
CA ASN A 382 -9.64 -24.47 -22.15
C ASN A 382 -8.61 -24.91 -23.19
N MET A 383 -7.41 -24.31 -23.23
CA MET A 383 -6.34 -24.72 -24.14
C MET A 383 -5.56 -25.96 -23.65
N LYS A 384 -5.70 -26.31 -22.37
CA LYS A 384 -5.06 -27.50 -21.80
C LYS A 384 -5.82 -28.77 -22.18
N ASN A 385 -7.16 -28.70 -22.13
CA ASN A 385 -8.08 -29.76 -22.57
C ASN A 385 -8.12 -29.83 -24.10
#